data_AF-A0A958ISH4-F1
#
_entry.id   AF-A0A958ISH4-F1
#
_cell.length_a   1.000
_cell.length_b   1.000
_cell.length_c   1.000
_cell.angle_alpha   90.00
_cell.angle_beta   90.00
_cell.angle_gamma   90.00
#
_symmetry.space_group_name_H-M   'P 1'
#
loop_
_entity.id
_entity.type
_entity.pdbx_description
1 polymer ?
#
loop_
_entity_poly.entity_id
_entity_poly.type
_entity_poly.pdbx_seq_one_letter_code
_entity_poly.pdbx_strand_id
1 'polypeptide(L)' 'MVKRILLFTGKGGVGKTTCAAATGLMAAQAGYKTLVMSSDPAHSLSDALDIPLG' A
#
# COMPACT_ATOMS: atom_id res chain seq x y z
N MET A 1 6.33 21.60 2.92
CA MET A 1 5.45 20.45 3.22
C MET A 1 6.32 19.21 3.33
N VAL A 2 6.42 18.60 4.52
CA VAL A 2 7.26 17.41 4.72
C VAL A 2 6.49 16.18 4.26
N LYS A 3 7.10 15.33 3.42
CA LYS A 3 6.49 14.05 3.01
C LYS A 3 6.74 13.00 4.10
N ARG A 4 5.70 12.27 4.49
CA ARG A 4 5.80 11.12 5.39
C ARG A 4 5.88 9.84 4.56
N ILE A 5 6.84 8.97 4.84
CA ILE A 5 7.04 7.69 4.16
C ILE A 5 6.87 6.58 5.20
N LEU A 6 6.03 5.58 4.88
CA LEU A 6 5.86 4.37 5.68
C LEU A 6 6.35 3.19 4.84
N LEU A 7 7.31 2.43 5.35
CA LEU A 7 7.88 1.26 4.67
C LEU A 7 7.41 -0.02 5.34
N PHE A 8 6.75 -0.89 4.56
CA PHE A 8 6.30 -2.20 5.02
C PHE A 8 7.29 -3.27 4.54
N THR A 9 8.06 -3.85 5.46
CA THR A 9 9.09 -4.86 5.18
C THR A 9 8.90 -6.12 6.03
N GLY A 10 9.55 -7.21 5.65
CA GLY A 10 9.39 -8.52 6.27
C GLY A 10 9.44 -9.67 5.27
N LYS A 11 9.44 -10.91 5.77
CA LYS A 11 9.50 -12.14 4.97
C LYS A 11 8.33 -12.26 3.97
N GLY A 12 8.40 -13.19 3.01
CA GLY A 12 7.28 -13.51 2.13
C GLY A 12 6.05 -13.99 2.91
N GLY A 13 4.84 -13.63 2.46
CA GLY A 13 3.59 -14.12 3.06
C GLY A 13 3.15 -13.49 4.40
N VAL A 14 3.94 -12.57 5.00
CA VAL A 14 3.59 -11.97 6.31
C VAL A 14 2.54 -10.85 6.27
N GLY A 15 1.90 -10.60 5.12
CA GLY A 15 0.82 -9.61 4.99
C GLY A 15 1.25 -8.16 4.70
N LYS A 16 2.48 -7.93 4.22
CA LYS A 16 3.00 -6.56 3.92
C LYS A 16 2.08 -5.76 3.01
N THR A 17 1.64 -6.35 1.90
CA THR A 17 0.80 -5.70 0.90
C THR A 17 -0.57 -5.33 1.47
N THR A 18 -1.17 -6.25 2.23
CA THR A 18 -2.44 -6.02 2.93
C THR A 18 -2.32 -4.86 3.91
N CYS A 19 -1.27 -4.83 4.73
CA CYS A 19 -1.05 -3.74 5.68
C CYS A 19 -0.79 -2.40 4.97
N ALA A 20 -0.01 -2.39 3.88
CA ALA A 20 0.25 -1.18 3.09
C ALA A 20 -1.04 -0.64 2.45
N ALA A 21 -1.85 -1.50 1.83
CA ALA A 21 -3.12 -1.13 1.22
C ALA A 21 -4.11 -0.59 2.26
N ALA A 22 -4.30 -1.30 3.38
CA ALA A 22 -5.21 -0.88 4.45
C ALA A 22 -4.77 0.46 5.09
N THR A 23 -3.47 0.64 5.33
CA THR A 23 -2.93 1.89 5.87
C THR A 23 -3.13 3.05 4.90
N GLY A 24 -2.90 2.81 3.61
CA GLY A 24 -3.13 3.83 2.58
C GLY A 24 -4.58 4.23 2.43
N LEU A 25 -5.50 3.26 2.46
CA LEU A 25 -6.94 3.52 2.44
C LEU A 25 -7.37 4.36 3.65
N MET A 26 -6.92 3.98 4.86
CA MET A 26 -7.20 4.73 6.07
C MET A 26 -6.67 6.17 6.00
N ALA A 27 -5.44 6.37 5.51
CA ALA A 27 -4.85 7.70 5.36
C ALA A 27 -5.62 8.55 4.32
N ALA A 28 -6.03 7.97 3.20
CA ALA A 28 -6.85 8.64 2.21
C ALA A 28 -8.22 9.03 2.77
N GLN A 29 -8.89 8.14 3.51
CA GLN A 29 -10.17 8.41 4.18
C GLN A 29 -10.05 9.52 5.24
N ALA A 30 -8.89 9.65 5.88
CA ALA A 30 -8.58 10.74 6.81
C ALA A 30 -8.24 12.09 6.11
N GLY A 31 -8.33 12.17 4.78
CA GLY A 31 -8.12 13.40 4.01
C GLY A 31 -6.66 13.67 3.63
N TYR A 32 -5.75 12.72 3.88
CA TYR A 32 -4.36 12.86 3.44
C TYR A 32 -4.19 12.51 1.96
N LYS A 33 -3.44 13.35 1.23
CA LYS A 33 -2.97 13.01 -0.11
C LYS A 33 -2.02 11.81 -0.01
N THR A 34 -2.52 10.64 -0.41
CA THR A 34 -1.88 9.35 -0.13
C THR A 34 -1.52 8.64 -1.44
N LEU A 35 -0.34 8.01 -1.46
CA LEU A 35 0.11 7.11 -2.52
C LEU A 35 0.49 5.77 -1.88
N VAL A 36 -0.09 4.69 -2.39
CA VAL A 36 0.35 3.32 -2.07
C VAL A 36 1.07 2.79 -3.30
N MET A 37 2.26 2.23 -3.10
CA MET A 37 3.04 1.62 -4.18
C MET A 37 3.61 0.29 -3.70
N SER A 38 3.72 -0.66 -4.62
CA SER A 38 4.46 -1.90 -4.43
C SER A 38 5.66 -1.91 -5.37
N SER A 39 6.82 -2.35 -4.89
CA SER A 39 7.98 -2.66 -5.74
C SER A 39 8.09 -4.15 -6.04
N ASP A 40 7.15 -4.97 -5.55
CA ASP A 40 7.10 -6.39 -5.82
C ASP A 40 6.62 -6.63 -7.27
N PRO A 41 7.30 -7.47 -8.07
CA PRO A 41 6.79 -7.88 -9.38
C PRO A 41 5.43 -8.60 -9.32
N ALA A 42 5.02 -9.13 -8.16
CA ALA A 42 3.72 -9.76 -8.01
C ALA A 42 2.54 -8.75 -8.01
N HIS A 43 1.41 -9.16 -8.60
CA HIS A 43 0.16 -8.39 -8.67
C HIS A 43 -0.60 -8.27 -7.32
N SER A 44 0.05 -8.55 -6.20
CA SER A 44 -0.60 -8.63 -4.89
C SER A 44 -1.28 -7.34 -4.44
N LEU A 45 -0.83 -6.17 -4.93
CA LEU A 45 -1.46 -4.90 -4.59
C LEU A 45 -2.74 -4.64 -5.40
N SER A 46 -2.77 -4.99 -6.69
CA SER A 46 -3.99 -4.91 -7.50
C SER A 46 -5.04 -5.88 -6.98
N ASP A 47 -4.62 -7.09 -6.61
CA ASP A 47 -5.50 -8.11 -6.03
C ASP A 47 -6.09 -7.63 -4.69
N ALA A 48 -5.27 -6.97 -3.85
CA ALA A 48 -5.72 -6.46 -2.55
C ALA A 48 -6.70 -5.27 -2.67
N LEU A 49 -6.62 -4.50 -3.76
CA LEU A 49 -7.49 -3.35 -4.02
C LEU A 49 -8.66 -3.68 -4.94
N ASP A 50 -8.70 -4.88 -5.50
CA ASP A 50 -9.68 -5.34 -6.50
C ASP A 50 -9.84 -4.38 -7.68
N ILE A 51 -8.73 -3.78 -8.12
CA ILE A 51 -8.68 -2.88 -9.27
C ILE A 51 -7.40 -3.10 -10.09
N PRO A 52 -7.44 -2.87 -11.41
CA PRO A 52 -6.23 -2.78 -12.21
C PRO A 52 -5.34 -1.63 -11.72
N LEU A 53 -4.04 -1.91 -11.59
CA LEU A 53 -3.02 -0.90 -11.33
C LEU A 53 -2.18 -0.72 -12.60
N GLY A 54 -1.72 0.52 -12.83
CA GLY A 54 -0.94 0.92 -14.01
C GLY A 54 0.51 0.48 -13.98
#